data_AF-A0A2M8M5W4-F1
#
_entry.id   AF-A0A2M8M5W4-F1
#
_cell.length_a   1.000
_cell.length_b   1.000
_cell.length_c   1.000
_cell.angle_alpha   90.00
_cell.angle_beta   90.00
_cell.angle_gamma   90.00
#
_symmetry.space_group_name_H-M   'P 1'
#
loop_
_entity.id
_entity.type
_entity.pdbx_description
1 polymer ?
#
loop_
_entity_poly.entity_id
_entity_poly.type
_entity_poly.pdbx_seq_one_letter_code
_entity_poly.pdbx_strand_id
1 'polypeptide(L)'
;MGYVLEAVVAREEPLRAAAAGIAAARTVPLRQGLALLPMTDELFGVLSPGGTAGPEARPPGFRKLPGGFDRTLTRWSATGPVAYAEADFFGGDGEQRAAVWDAGALVLGPLHTAEGDPFPAAGSPLSQALRRLGAVCDAESFDEFAAVGLGRHRHTRDWAGPAR
;
A
#
# COMPACT_ATOMS: atom_id res chain seq x y z
N MET A 1 -5.81 19.12 -8.38
CA MET A 1 -6.61 18.13 -7.63
C MET A 1 -5.64 17.12 -7.04
N GLY A 2 -5.77 16.80 -5.75
CA GLY A 2 -4.84 15.92 -5.04
C GLY A 2 -5.23 14.45 -5.09
N TYR A 3 -4.26 13.55 -4.92
CA TYR A 3 -4.45 12.12 -4.68
C TYR A 3 -3.59 11.70 -3.49
N VAL A 4 -4.19 11.06 -2.49
CA VAL A 4 -3.48 10.53 -1.31
C VAL A 4 -3.87 9.07 -1.13
N LEU A 5 -2.86 8.21 -1.01
CA LEU A 5 -3.02 6.79 -0.72
C LEU A 5 -1.96 6.35 0.29
N GLU A 6 -2.40 5.76 1.40
CA GLU A 6 -1.56 4.96 2.28
C GLU A 6 -2.24 3.61 2.46
N ALA A 7 -1.64 2.51 1.99
CA ALA A 7 -2.34 1.23 2.03
C ALA A 7 -1.42 0.02 1.91
N VAL A 8 -1.94 -1.12 2.40
CA VAL A 8 -1.42 -2.45 2.08
C VAL A 8 -2.17 -2.99 0.87
N VAL A 9 -1.46 -3.58 -0.09
CA VAL A 9 -2.04 -4.22 -1.28
C VAL A 9 -1.53 -5.66 -1.37
N ALA A 10 -2.42 -6.62 -1.59
CA ALA A 10 -2.07 -8.02 -1.81
C ALA A 10 -3.21 -8.75 -2.53
N ARG A 11 -3.08 -10.07 -2.75
CA ARG A 11 -4.19 -10.90 -3.20
C ARG A 11 -5.34 -10.86 -2.20
N GLU A 12 -6.57 -10.89 -2.72
CA GLU A 12 -7.78 -10.64 -1.94
C GLU A 12 -7.95 -11.62 -0.77
N GLU A 13 -7.84 -12.91 -1.02
CA GLU A 13 -8.03 -13.93 0.02
C GLU A 13 -6.96 -13.87 1.12
N PRO A 14 -5.64 -13.88 0.82
CA PRO A 14 -4.61 -13.73 1.84
C PRO A 14 -4.75 -12.44 2.64
N LEU A 15 -5.02 -11.30 1.98
CA LEU A 15 -5.16 -10.02 2.67
C LEU A 15 -6.35 -10.01 3.63
N ARG A 16 -7.49 -10.54 3.18
CA ARG A 16 -8.69 -10.66 4.01
C ARG A 16 -8.44 -11.54 5.22
N ALA A 17 -7.81 -12.71 5.03
CA ALA A 17 -7.49 -13.63 6.11
C ALA A 17 -6.53 -13.00 7.13
N ALA A 18 -5.50 -12.31 6.65
CA ALA A 18 -4.51 -11.64 7.49
C ALA A 18 -5.10 -10.46 8.29
N ALA A 19 -6.05 -9.73 7.70
CA ALA A 19 -6.72 -8.58 8.31
C ALA A 19 -7.89 -8.96 9.24
N ALA A 20 -8.41 -10.19 9.18
CA ALA A 20 -9.65 -10.59 9.85
C ALA A 20 -9.65 -10.41 11.37
N GLY A 21 -8.48 -10.45 12.02
CA GLY A 21 -8.32 -10.25 13.46
C GLY A 21 -8.24 -8.78 13.91
N ILE A 22 -8.27 -7.82 12.98
CA ILE A 22 -8.06 -6.40 13.27
C ILE A 22 -9.39 -5.67 13.07
N ALA A 23 -10.04 -5.25 14.16
CA ALA A 23 -11.39 -4.66 14.10
C ALA A 23 -11.50 -3.44 13.18
N ALA A 24 -10.45 -2.61 13.12
CA ALA A 24 -10.39 -1.42 12.26
C ALA A 24 -10.02 -1.72 10.80
N ALA A 25 -9.65 -2.97 10.46
CA ALA A 25 -9.20 -3.31 9.12
C ALA A 25 -10.38 -3.56 8.19
N ARG A 26 -10.43 -2.80 7.08
CA ARG A 26 -11.42 -2.96 6.02
C ARG A 26 -10.71 -3.26 4.71
N THR A 27 -10.89 -4.47 4.20
CA THR A 27 -10.35 -4.84 2.88
C THR A 27 -11.33 -4.45 1.78
N VAL A 28 -10.80 -3.89 0.69
CA VAL A 28 -11.56 -3.38 -0.44
C VAL A 28 -11.08 -4.09 -1.71
N PRO A 29 -11.97 -4.77 -2.46
CA PRO A 29 -11.55 -5.48 -3.67
C PRO A 29 -11.07 -4.50 -4.74
N LEU A 30 -9.90 -4.80 -5.32
CA LEU A 30 -9.36 -4.21 -6.53
C LEU A 30 -9.68 -5.13 -7.73
N ARG A 31 -9.29 -4.70 -8.94
CA ARG A 31 -9.34 -5.58 -10.10
C ARG A 31 -8.26 -6.66 -10.01
N GLN A 32 -8.35 -7.68 -10.87
CA GLN A 32 -7.35 -8.73 -11.04
C GLN A 32 -7.14 -9.62 -9.78
N GLY A 33 -8.15 -9.72 -8.90
CA GLY A 33 -8.10 -10.53 -7.68
C GLY A 33 -7.16 -9.97 -6.59
N LEU A 34 -6.81 -8.68 -6.69
CA LEU A 34 -6.10 -7.94 -5.66
C LEU A 34 -7.11 -7.27 -4.71
N ALA A 35 -6.65 -6.92 -3.52
CA ALA A 35 -7.39 -6.09 -2.58
C ALA A 35 -6.47 -5.06 -1.94
N LEU A 36 -7.11 -4.00 -1.46
CA LEU A 36 -6.52 -2.88 -0.75
C LEU A 36 -6.97 -2.94 0.70
N LEU A 37 -6.05 -2.73 1.64
CA LEU A 37 -6.35 -2.39 3.02
C LEU A 37 -5.88 -0.96 3.26
N PRO A 38 -6.79 0.04 3.25
CA PRO A 38 -6.44 1.43 3.47
C PRO A 38 -5.90 1.63 4.89
N MET A 39 -4.77 2.30 5.01
CA MET A 39 -4.17 2.67 6.30
C MET A 39 -4.88 3.93 6.83
N THR A 40 -6.10 3.76 7.33
CA THR A 40 -6.85 4.84 7.98
C THR A 40 -6.21 5.22 9.32
N ASP A 41 -6.52 6.41 9.84
CA ASP A 41 -6.05 6.83 11.16
C ASP A 41 -6.47 5.86 12.28
N GLU A 42 -7.67 5.27 12.17
CA GLU A 42 -8.17 4.25 13.10
C GLU A 42 -7.29 2.98 13.05
N LEU A 43 -7.00 2.48 11.84
CA LEU A 43 -6.14 1.31 11.67
C LEU A 43 -4.71 1.60 12.14
N PHE A 44 -4.19 2.78 11.81
CA PHE A 44 -2.87 3.22 12.27
C PHE A 44 -2.79 3.26 13.81
N GLY A 45 -3.83 3.75 14.47
CA GLY A 45 -3.93 3.78 15.94
C GLY A 45 -3.94 2.39 16.57
N VAL A 46 -4.69 1.45 15.99
CA VAL A 46 -4.73 0.04 16.45
C VAL A 46 -3.38 -0.66 16.26
N LEU A 47 -2.69 -0.38 15.14
CA LEU A 47 -1.39 -0.97 14.82
C LEU A 47 -0.22 -0.30 15.56
N SER A 48 -0.45 0.86 16.18
CA SER A 48 0.53 1.61 16.99
C SER A 48 0.09 1.72 18.46
N PRO A 49 -0.12 0.61 19.20
CA PRO A 49 -0.55 0.68 20.59
C PRO A 49 0.60 1.23 21.45
N GLY A 50 0.55 2.55 21.69
CA GLY A 50 1.61 3.30 22.38
C GLY A 50 1.86 4.71 21.81
N GLY A 51 1.19 5.09 20.72
CA GLY A 51 1.45 6.35 20.01
C GLY A 51 2.80 6.32 19.31
N THR A 52 3.22 7.44 18.71
CA THR A 52 4.52 7.59 18.00
C THR A 52 5.76 7.38 18.88
N ALA A 53 5.57 6.94 20.13
CA ALA A 53 6.58 6.76 21.17
C ALA A 53 6.62 5.32 21.73
N GLY A 54 6.14 4.32 20.98
CA GLY A 54 6.57 2.94 21.23
C GLY A 54 8.09 2.79 20.99
N PRO A 55 8.75 1.77 21.59
CA PRO A 55 10.19 1.57 21.41
C PRO A 55 10.59 1.18 19.96
N GLU A 56 9.63 0.80 19.12
CA GLU A 56 9.89 0.42 17.72
C GLU A 56 9.83 1.65 16.82
N ALA A 57 10.99 2.07 16.31
CA ALA A 57 11.11 3.17 15.36
C ALA A 57 10.33 2.89 14.06
N ARG A 58 9.79 3.94 13.45
CA ARG A 58 9.21 3.86 12.10
C ARG A 58 10.25 3.27 11.13
N PRO A 59 9.87 2.33 10.24
CA PRO A 59 10.80 1.80 9.25
C PRO A 59 11.32 2.92 8.34
N PRO A 60 12.64 2.97 8.08
CA PRO A 60 13.23 3.99 7.23
C PRO A 60 12.65 3.91 5.81
N GLY A 61 12.50 5.07 5.16
CA GLY A 61 11.98 5.16 3.79
C GLY A 61 10.47 5.31 3.67
N PHE A 62 9.71 5.26 4.78
CA PHE A 62 8.26 5.48 4.81
C PHE A 62 7.85 6.67 5.70
N ARG A 63 6.76 7.35 5.37
CA ARG A 63 6.20 8.44 6.21
C ARG A 63 5.09 7.97 7.14
N LYS A 64 4.33 6.95 6.73
CA LYS A 64 3.06 6.54 7.33
C LYS A 64 2.99 5.07 7.68
N LEU A 65 4.03 4.29 7.38
CA LEU A 65 4.16 2.94 7.90
C LEU A 65 4.31 2.97 9.44
N PRO A 66 3.45 2.30 10.23
CA PRO A 66 3.61 2.24 11.68
C PRO A 66 4.91 1.55 12.09
N GLY A 67 5.48 1.96 13.23
CA GLY A 67 6.63 1.28 13.84
C GLY A 67 6.33 -0.19 14.10
N GLY A 68 7.21 -1.09 13.66
CA GLY A 68 7.02 -2.54 13.82
C GLY A 68 6.04 -3.20 12.87
N PHE A 69 5.31 -2.43 12.05
CA PHE A 69 4.32 -3.01 11.13
C PHE A 69 4.98 -3.76 9.97
N ASP A 70 6.23 -3.45 9.62
CA ASP A 70 7.06 -4.22 8.68
C ASP A 70 7.21 -5.69 9.08
N ARG A 71 7.27 -6.01 10.38
CA ARG A 71 7.25 -7.39 10.88
C ARG A 71 5.91 -8.09 10.64
N THR A 72 4.81 -7.33 10.73
CA THR A 72 3.47 -7.84 10.40
C THR A 72 3.36 -8.11 8.90
N LEU A 73 3.83 -7.18 8.06
CA LEU A 73 3.89 -7.38 6.60
C LEU A 73 4.77 -8.56 6.20
N THR A 74 5.90 -8.73 6.89
CA THR A 74 6.78 -9.89 6.74
C THR A 74 6.02 -11.19 7.04
N ARG A 75 5.28 -11.26 8.16
CA ARG A 75 4.46 -12.43 8.49
C ARG A 75 3.35 -12.67 7.47
N TRP A 76 2.63 -11.62 7.06
CA TRP A 76 1.55 -11.73 6.08
C TRP A 76 2.07 -12.22 4.72
N SER A 77 3.31 -11.87 4.37
CA SER A 77 3.93 -12.30 3.12
C SER A 77 4.22 -13.80 3.03
N ALA A 78 4.10 -14.55 4.14
CA ALA A 78 4.29 -16.01 4.13
C ALA A 78 3.24 -16.75 3.30
N THR A 79 2.06 -16.16 3.08
CA THR A 79 0.96 -16.74 2.29
C THR A 79 0.88 -16.18 0.86
N GLY A 80 1.83 -15.35 0.46
CA GLY A 80 1.89 -14.68 -0.84
C GLY A 80 2.36 -13.23 -0.72
N PRO A 81 2.76 -12.58 -1.82
CA PRO A 81 3.38 -11.27 -1.77
C PRO A 81 2.43 -10.18 -1.26
N VAL A 82 2.98 -9.25 -0.47
CA VAL A 82 2.27 -8.13 0.15
C VAL A 82 3.06 -6.85 -0.11
N ALA A 83 2.40 -5.82 -0.62
CA ALA A 83 2.98 -4.50 -0.81
C ALA A 83 2.45 -3.49 0.21
N TYR A 84 3.29 -2.54 0.59
CA TYR A 84 2.87 -1.30 1.23
C TYR A 84 3.17 -0.14 0.29
N ALA A 85 2.21 0.76 0.12
CA ALA A 85 2.28 1.89 -0.80
C ALA A 85 1.86 3.19 -0.12
N GLU A 86 2.64 4.25 -0.35
CA GLU A 86 2.32 5.64 -0.03
C GLU A 86 2.37 6.45 -1.32
N ALA A 87 1.35 7.26 -1.59
CA ALA A 87 1.36 8.21 -2.70
C ALA A 87 0.69 9.51 -2.27
N ASP A 88 1.30 10.63 -2.61
CA ASP A 88 0.74 11.96 -2.46
C ASP A 88 1.01 12.74 -3.75
N PHE A 89 -0.03 12.97 -4.54
CA PHE A 89 0.05 13.75 -5.77
C PHE A 89 -0.74 15.04 -5.63
N PHE A 90 -0.20 16.12 -6.18
CA PHE A 90 -0.90 17.37 -6.39
C PHE A 90 -0.65 17.90 -7.80
N GLY A 91 -1.69 17.93 -8.64
CA GLY A 91 -1.57 18.51 -9.98
C GLY A 91 -0.82 17.65 -11.01
N GLY A 92 -0.66 16.34 -10.75
CA GLY A 92 0.01 15.40 -11.66
C GLY A 92 1.49 15.16 -11.31
N ASP A 93 2.02 15.94 -10.39
CA ASP A 93 3.32 15.73 -9.75
C ASP A 93 3.09 15.23 -8.32
N GLY A 94 4.00 14.42 -7.79
CA GLY A 94 3.80 13.81 -6.48
C GLY A 94 4.85 12.81 -6.08
N GLU A 95 4.84 12.52 -4.79
CA GLU A 95 5.77 11.62 -4.17
C GLU A 95 5.15 10.23 -4.04
N GLN A 96 5.96 9.22 -4.32
CA GLN A 96 5.55 7.83 -4.18
C GLN A 96 6.59 7.02 -3.42
N ARG A 97 6.09 6.11 -2.59
CA ARG A 97 6.89 5.07 -1.95
C ARG A 97 6.20 3.74 -2.05
N ALA A 98 6.99 2.69 -2.24
CA ALA A 98 6.45 1.34 -2.11
C ALA A 98 7.53 0.34 -1.70
N ALA A 99 7.10 -0.70 -0.98
CA ALA A 99 7.90 -1.89 -0.73
C ALA A 99 7.04 -3.14 -0.91
N VAL A 100 7.70 -4.26 -1.21
CA VAL A 100 7.06 -5.56 -1.34
C VAL A 100 7.79 -6.58 -0.50
N TRP A 101 7.03 -7.31 0.30
CA TRP A 101 7.47 -8.48 1.04
C TRP A 101 6.92 -9.72 0.36
N ASP A 102 7.74 -10.75 0.26
CA ASP A 102 7.36 -12.06 -0.26
C ASP A 102 8.12 -13.15 0.50
N ALA A 103 7.43 -14.24 0.83
CA ALA A 103 7.96 -15.38 1.58
C ALA A 103 8.72 -14.99 2.87
N GLY A 104 8.28 -13.95 3.57
CA GLY A 104 8.91 -13.49 4.81
C GLY A 104 10.17 -12.64 4.61
N ALA A 105 10.41 -12.11 3.42
CA ALA A 105 11.54 -11.22 3.14
C ALA A 105 11.11 -9.98 2.36
N LEU A 106 11.80 -8.86 2.57
CA LEU A 106 11.65 -7.66 1.74
C LEU A 106 12.32 -7.91 0.38
N VAL A 107 11.54 -8.03 -0.69
CA VAL A 107 12.00 -8.39 -2.05
C VAL A 107 12.01 -7.23 -3.04
N LEU A 108 11.43 -6.09 -2.65
CA LEU A 108 11.49 -4.83 -3.39
C LEU A 108 11.37 -3.64 -2.41
N GLY A 109 12.22 -2.63 -2.60
CA GLY A 109 12.10 -1.35 -1.90
C GLY A 109 12.78 -1.27 -0.53
N PRO A 110 12.50 -0.23 0.26
CA PRO A 110 11.57 0.86 -0.05
C PRO A 110 12.04 1.67 -1.27
N LEU A 111 11.23 1.65 -2.32
CA LEU A 111 11.40 2.53 -3.47
C LEU A 111 10.84 3.91 -3.11
N HIS A 112 11.44 4.96 -3.65
CA HIS A 112 11.01 6.32 -3.45
C HIS A 112 11.23 7.14 -4.72
N THR A 113 10.24 7.91 -5.11
CA THR A 113 10.35 8.98 -6.09
C THR A 113 9.79 10.24 -5.44
N ALA A 114 10.60 11.29 -5.35
CA ALA A 114 10.19 12.56 -4.78
C ALA A 114 9.35 13.37 -5.80
N GLU A 115 8.62 14.36 -5.30
CA GLU A 115 7.95 15.34 -6.16
C GLU A 115 8.97 16.05 -7.07
N GLY A 116 8.65 16.16 -8.35
CA GLY A 116 9.51 16.75 -9.38
C GLY A 116 10.54 15.80 -9.99
N ASP A 117 10.78 14.63 -9.40
CA ASP A 117 11.70 13.64 -9.96
C ASP A 117 11.02 12.81 -11.06
N PRO A 118 11.72 12.53 -12.17
CA PRO A 118 11.18 11.63 -13.19
C PRO A 118 11.06 10.21 -12.65
N PHE A 119 9.99 9.51 -13.01
CA PHE A 119 9.88 8.09 -12.69
C PHE A 119 11.00 7.28 -13.37
N PRO A 120 11.53 6.25 -12.69
CA PRO A 120 12.48 5.33 -13.30
C PRO A 120 11.92 4.68 -14.56
N ALA A 121 12.80 4.25 -15.48
CA ALA A 121 12.37 3.50 -16.68
C ALA A 121 11.61 2.21 -16.33
N ALA A 122 11.86 1.64 -15.15
CA ALA A 122 11.13 0.50 -14.62
C ALA A 122 9.68 0.84 -14.16
N GLY A 123 9.24 2.10 -14.28
CA GLY A 123 7.95 2.62 -13.84
C GLY A 123 7.98 3.24 -12.45
N SER A 124 6.85 3.81 -12.03
CA SER A 124 6.67 4.42 -10.71
C SER A 124 6.79 3.38 -9.57
N PRO A 125 7.13 3.78 -8.32
CA PRO A 125 7.19 2.86 -7.18
C PRO A 125 5.93 2.00 -7.01
N LEU A 126 4.73 2.58 -7.17
CA LEU A 126 3.47 1.85 -7.08
C LEU A 126 3.34 0.80 -8.19
N SER A 127 3.61 1.18 -9.44
CA SER A 127 3.51 0.28 -10.60
C SER A 127 4.51 -0.88 -10.50
N GLN A 128 5.73 -0.61 -10.03
CA GLN A 128 6.72 -1.66 -9.75
C GLN A 128 6.25 -2.62 -8.65
N ALA A 129 5.66 -2.12 -7.57
CA ALA A 129 5.14 -2.96 -6.49
C ALA A 129 3.95 -3.82 -6.95
N LEU A 130 3.00 -3.23 -7.69
CA LEU A 130 1.83 -3.94 -8.22
C LEU A 130 2.22 -5.08 -9.16
N ARG A 131 3.24 -4.91 -10.01
CA ARG A 131 3.77 -5.99 -10.84
C ARG A 131 4.26 -7.18 -10.02
N ARG A 132 4.90 -6.94 -8.86
CA ARG A 132 5.34 -8.02 -7.96
C ARG A 132 4.17 -8.75 -7.31
N LEU A 133 2.99 -8.12 -7.21
CA LEU A 133 1.75 -8.78 -6.77
C LEU A 133 1.06 -9.56 -7.92
N GLY A 134 1.61 -9.47 -9.13
CA GLY A 134 1.06 -10.08 -10.34
C GLY A 134 -0.02 -9.23 -11.02
N ALA A 135 -0.02 -7.92 -10.81
CA ALA A 135 -0.80 -7.00 -11.64
C ALA A 135 -0.23 -6.98 -13.06
N VAL A 136 -1.12 -6.97 -14.05
CA VAL A 136 -0.78 -6.87 -15.47
C VAL A 136 -1.44 -5.63 -16.04
N CYS A 137 -0.67 -4.82 -16.78
CA CYS A 137 -1.22 -3.71 -17.54
C CYS A 137 -1.83 -4.26 -18.85
N ASP A 138 -3.12 -4.02 -19.08
CA ASP A 138 -3.78 -4.33 -20.35
C ASP A 138 -3.57 -3.19 -21.37
N ALA A 139 -3.98 -3.40 -22.62
CA ALA A 139 -3.80 -2.41 -23.68
C ALA A 139 -4.62 -1.12 -23.48
N GLU A 140 -5.62 -1.14 -22.59
CA GLU A 140 -6.51 0.00 -22.31
C GLU A 140 -6.05 0.82 -21.10
N SER A 141 -5.13 0.27 -20.29
CA SER A 141 -4.59 0.90 -19.09
C SER A 141 -3.24 1.54 -19.37
N PHE A 142 -2.98 2.68 -18.75
CA PHE A 142 -1.68 3.36 -18.87
C PHE A 142 -0.58 2.62 -18.11
N ASP A 143 -0.90 2.13 -16.91
CA ASP A 143 0.01 1.42 -16.02
C ASP A 143 -0.75 0.45 -15.10
N GLU A 144 -0.02 -0.29 -14.26
CA GLU A 144 -0.61 -1.22 -13.31
C GLU A 144 -1.53 -0.54 -12.30
N PHE A 145 -1.25 0.72 -11.93
CA PHE A 145 -2.12 1.50 -11.06
C PHE A 145 -3.53 1.69 -11.64
N ALA A 146 -3.60 2.07 -12.92
CA ALA A 146 -4.87 2.19 -13.65
C ALA A 146 -5.52 0.81 -13.81
N ALA A 147 -4.75 -0.21 -14.19
CA ALA A 147 -5.25 -1.56 -14.48
C ALA A 147 -5.91 -2.23 -13.27
N VAL A 148 -5.36 -2.06 -12.06
CA VAL A 148 -5.96 -2.60 -10.83
C VAL A 148 -7.10 -1.74 -10.28
N GLY A 149 -7.31 -0.54 -10.85
CA GLY A 149 -8.38 0.37 -10.48
C GLY A 149 -8.11 1.22 -9.25
N LEU A 150 -6.84 1.53 -8.93
CA LEU A 150 -6.48 2.43 -7.81
C LEU A 150 -6.83 3.91 -8.08
N GLY A 151 -7.27 4.25 -9.28
CA GLY A 151 -7.82 5.57 -9.61
C GLY A 151 -9.29 5.78 -9.18
N ARG A 152 -9.97 4.76 -8.63
CA ARG A 152 -11.40 4.86 -8.26
C ARG A 152 -11.70 5.87 -7.14
N HIS A 153 -10.78 6.00 -6.18
CA HIS A 153 -10.87 6.97 -5.10
C HIS A 153 -9.57 7.73 -4.96
N ARG A 154 -9.67 9.03 -4.67
CA ARG A 154 -8.51 9.94 -4.59
C ARG A 154 -7.94 10.09 -3.18
N HIS A 155 -8.66 9.69 -2.14
CA HIS A 155 -8.17 9.78 -0.76
C HIS A 155 -8.24 8.41 -0.06
N THR A 156 -7.23 8.07 0.74
CA THR A 156 -7.15 6.82 1.53
C THR A 156 -8.46 6.51 2.26
N ARG A 157 -9.06 7.51 2.90
CA ARG A 157 -10.31 7.37 3.67
C ARG A 157 -11.52 6.96 2.81
N ASP A 158 -11.56 7.38 1.55
CA ASP A 158 -12.71 7.16 0.67
C ASP A 158 -12.80 5.68 0.25
N TRP A 159 -11.67 4.94 0.33
CA TRP A 159 -11.62 3.50 0.13
C TRP A 159 -12.30 2.71 1.25
N ALA A 160 -12.21 3.18 2.50
CA ALA A 160 -12.75 2.46 3.65
C ALA A 160 -14.30 2.48 3.72
N GLY A 161 -14.96 3.27 2.86
CA GLY A 161 -16.40 3.52 2.89
C GLY A 161 -16.82 4.43 4.06
N PRO A 162 -18.10 4.83 4.16
CA PRO A 162 -18.57 5.60 5.30
C PRO A 162 -18.38 4.78 6.60
N ALA A 163 -17.84 5.44 7.63
CA ALA A 163 -17.85 4.90 8.98
C ALA A 163 -19.31 4.58 9.35
N ARG A 164 -19.59 3.32 9.71
CA ARG A 164 -20.89 2.90 10.21
C ARG A 164 -20.97 3.12 11.70
#